data_AF-A0A2Z2P0I4-F1
#
_entry.id   AF-A0A2Z2P0I4-F1
#
_cell.length_a   1.000
_cell.length_b   1.000
_cell.length_c   1.000
_cell.angle_alpha   90.00
_cell.angle_beta   90.00
_cell.angle_gamma   90.00
#
_symmetry.space_group_name_H-M   'P 1'
#
loop_
_entity.id
_entity.type
_entity.pdbx_description
1 polymer ?
#
loop_
_entity_poly.entity_id
_entity_poly.type
_entity_poly.pdbx_seq_one_letter_code
_entity_poly.pdbx_strand_id
1 'polypeptide(L)'
;MDSAHPRAEAMAWDSAGVILAIGMESEVLSAIGHDYEMTSAEGNLALLGFVDTHVHVPEAGINESLCFLPPGEGIDVYETLNSGVRREAAH
;
A
#
# COMPACT_ATOMS: atom_id res chain seq x y z
N MET A 1 -7.44 -18.83 -1.27
CA MET A 1 -8.78 -18.22 -1.33
C MET A 1 -9.79 -19.34 -1.12
N ASP A 2 -10.70 -19.20 -0.16
CA ASP A 2 -11.79 -20.18 -0.01
C ASP A 2 -12.70 -20.07 -1.24
N SER A 3 -12.71 -21.12 -2.06
CA SER A 3 -13.55 -21.18 -3.25
C SER A 3 -15.04 -21.29 -2.93
N ALA A 4 -15.40 -21.77 -1.74
CA ALA A 4 -16.78 -21.84 -1.30
C ALA A 4 -17.30 -20.47 -0.83
N HIS A 5 -16.44 -19.67 -0.21
CA HIS A 5 -16.74 -18.32 0.28
C HIS A 5 -15.70 -17.32 -0.23
N PRO A 6 -15.80 -16.89 -1.49
CA PRO A 6 -14.80 -16.01 -2.10
C PRO A 6 -14.84 -14.56 -1.58
N ARG A 7 -15.80 -14.23 -0.72
CA ARG A 7 -16.01 -12.89 -0.16
C ARG A 7 -16.33 -13.01 1.33
N ALA A 8 -15.88 -12.02 2.10
CA ALA A 8 -16.22 -11.83 3.50
C ALA A 8 -16.89 -10.46 3.66
N GLU A 9 -17.74 -10.33 4.68
CA GLU A 9 -18.41 -9.08 5.03
C GLU A 9 -17.67 -8.34 6.14
N ALA A 10 -16.95 -9.09 7.00
CA ALA A 10 -16.21 -8.53 8.12
C ALA A 10 -14.85 -9.23 8.31
N MET A 11 -13.94 -8.50 8.94
CA MET A 11 -12.64 -8.98 9.42
C MET A 11 -12.36 -8.32 10.76
N ALA A 12 -11.83 -9.09 11.71
CA ALA A 12 -11.35 -8.58 12.99
C ALA A 12 -9.86 -8.88 13.15
N TRP A 13 -9.13 -7.96 13.77
CA TRP A 13 -7.71 -8.08 14.08
C TRP A 13 -7.42 -7.48 15.46
N ASP A 14 -6.31 -7.90 16.07
CA ASP A 14 -5.86 -7.35 17.34
C ASP A 14 -4.97 -6.09 17.18
N SER A 15 -4.55 -5.49 18.29
CA SER A 15 -3.68 -4.31 18.28
C SER A 15 -2.27 -4.57 17.72
N ALA A 16 -1.86 -5.83 17.55
CA ALA A 16 -0.62 -6.20 16.88
C ALA A 16 -0.82 -6.40 15.36
N GLY A 17 -2.04 -6.26 14.85
CA GLY A 17 -2.38 -6.45 13.44
C GLY A 17 -2.59 -7.91 13.04
N VAL A 18 -2.76 -8.82 14.00
CA VAL A 18 -3.03 -10.23 13.72
C VAL A 18 -4.51 -10.43 13.45
N ILE A 19 -4.85 -11.05 12.31
CA ILE A 19 -6.23 -11.39 11.96
C ILE A 19 -6.75 -12.46 12.92
N LEU A 20 -7.85 -12.16 13.62
CA LEU A 20 -8.51 -13.05 14.58
C LEU A 20 -9.65 -13.83 13.93
N ALA A 21 -10.41 -13.18 13.03
CA ALA A 21 -11.54 -13.77 12.33
C ALA A 21 -11.80 -13.05 11.00
N ILE A 22 -12.34 -13.79 10.03
CA ILE A 22 -12.80 -13.28 8.73
C ILE A 22 -14.00 -14.11 8.26
N GLY A 23 -15.06 -13.47 7.78
CA GLY A 23 -16.28 -14.17 7.39
C GLY A 23 -17.50 -13.26 7.30
N MET A 24 -18.67 -13.81 7.58
CA MET A 24 -19.89 -13.02 7.72
C MET A 24 -19.81 -12.13 8.97
N GLU A 25 -20.48 -10.98 8.95
CA GLU A 25 -20.43 -10.03 10.07
C GLU A 25 -20.85 -10.68 11.39
N SER A 26 -21.95 -11.44 11.38
CA SER A 26 -22.46 -12.13 12.56
C SER A 26 -21.49 -13.17 13.13
N GLU A 27 -20.75 -13.87 12.27
CA GLU A 27 -19.77 -14.89 12.67
C GLU A 27 -18.54 -14.24 13.31
N VAL A 28 -18.05 -13.16 12.70
CA VAL A 28 -16.92 -12.38 13.22
C VAL A 28 -17.28 -11.76 14.57
N LEU A 29 -18.46 -11.13 14.69
CA LEU A 29 -18.95 -10.56 15.94
C LEU A 29 -19.14 -11.61 17.03
N SER A 30 -19.52 -12.84 16.68
CA SER A 30 -19.64 -13.95 17.64
C SER A 30 -18.29 -14.51 18.07
N ALA A 31 -17.27 -14.39 17.22
CA ALA A 31 -15.91 -14.88 17.49
C ALA A 31 -15.08 -13.90 18.33
N ILE A 32 -15.41 -12.61 18.29
CA ILE A 32 -14.73 -11.57 19.08
C ILE A 32 -15.52 -11.22 20.35
N GLY A 33 -14.82 -10.78 21.39
CA GLY A 33 -15.44 -10.39 22.67
C GLY A 33 -16.28 -9.10 22.57
N HIS A 34 -16.65 -8.55 23.72
CA HIS A 34 -17.47 -7.32 23.78
C HIS A 34 -16.66 -6.02 23.76
N ASP A 35 -15.33 -6.09 23.75
CA ASP A 35 -14.43 -4.95 23.75
C ASP A 35 -13.74 -4.85 22.40
N TYR A 36 -14.36 -4.10 21.48
CA TYR A 36 -13.85 -3.86 20.13
C TYR A 36 -14.25 -2.48 19.65
N GLU A 37 -13.46 -1.94 18.74
CA GLU A 37 -13.84 -0.77 17.94
C GLU A 37 -14.30 -1.24 16.56
N MET A 38 -15.42 -0.68 16.09
CA MET A 38 -15.98 -1.01 14.78
C MET A 38 -15.79 0.15 13.82
N THR A 39 -15.28 -0.16 12.63
CA THR A 39 -15.23 0.78 11.51
C THR A 39 -16.06 0.22 10.36
N SER A 40 -17.06 0.96 9.91
CA SER A 40 -17.88 0.58 8.75
C SER A 40 -17.12 0.85 7.46
N ALA A 41 -17.16 -0.10 6.51
CA ALA A 41 -16.62 0.09 5.18
C ALA A 41 -17.55 0.92 4.26
N GLU A 42 -18.79 1.20 4.67
CA GLU A 42 -19.78 1.98 3.89
C GLU A 42 -19.98 1.48 2.44
N GLY A 43 -19.90 0.16 2.24
CA GLY A 43 -20.03 -0.47 0.91
C GLY A 43 -18.75 -0.43 0.07
N ASN A 44 -17.65 0.11 0.58
CA ASN A 44 -16.34 0.03 -0.06
C ASN A 44 -15.76 -1.39 0.04
N LEU A 45 -14.88 -1.72 -0.90
CA LEU A 45 -14.17 -2.99 -0.91
C LEU A 45 -12.85 -2.86 -0.16
N ALA A 46 -12.67 -3.67 0.89
CA ALA A 46 -11.37 -3.88 1.52
C ALA A 46 -10.59 -4.97 0.76
N LEU A 47 -9.35 -4.66 0.38
CA LEU A 47 -8.41 -5.60 -0.24
C LEU A 47 -7.17 -5.73 0.62
N LEU A 48 -6.45 -6.84 0.45
CA LEU A 48 -5.10 -6.94 0.97
C LEU A 48 -4.23 -5.82 0.37
N GLY A 49 -3.31 -5.31 1.18
CA GLY A 49 -2.29 -4.40 0.69
C GLY A 49 -1.53 -5.03 -0.49
N PHE A 50 -1.19 -4.21 -1.47
CA PHE A 50 -0.35 -4.66 -2.57
C PHE A 50 1.05 -4.99 -2.05
N VAL A 51 1.59 -6.11 -2.51
CA VAL A 51 2.98 -6.49 -2.24
C VAL A 51 3.77 -6.17 -3.48
N ASP A 52 4.60 -5.12 -3.39
CA ASP A 52 5.59 -4.83 -4.41
C ASP A 52 6.86 -5.64 -4.13
N THR A 53 7.12 -6.62 -4.98
CA THR A 53 8.29 -7.50 -4.85
C THR A 53 9.59 -6.84 -5.31
N HIS A 54 9.52 -5.71 -6.01
CA HIS A 54 10.69 -5.08 -6.59
C HIS A 54 10.50 -3.57 -6.74
N VAL A 55 10.98 -2.84 -5.73
CA VAL A 55 10.93 -1.38 -5.69
C VAL A 55 12.29 -0.80 -5.32
N HIS A 56 12.69 0.25 -6.02
CA HIS A 56 13.83 1.09 -5.65
C HIS A 56 13.34 2.23 -4.75
N VAL A 57 13.09 1.94 -3.46
CA VAL A 57 12.42 2.90 -2.54
C VAL A 57 13.09 4.28 -2.48
N PRO A 58 14.43 4.41 -2.38
CA PRO A 58 15.07 5.72 -2.36
C PRO A 58 14.88 6.50 -3.67
N GLU A 59 14.97 5.80 -4.82
CA GLU A 59 14.78 6.42 -6.14
C GLU A 59 13.32 6.85 -6.36
N ALA A 60 12.35 6.06 -5.88
CA ALA A 60 10.95 6.43 -5.90
C ALA A 60 10.71 7.74 -5.12
N GLY A 61 11.27 7.86 -3.91
CA GLY A 61 11.19 9.08 -3.12
C GLY A 61 11.83 10.30 -3.79
N ILE A 62 12.99 10.10 -4.44
CA ILE A 62 13.64 11.17 -5.22
C ILE A 62 12.74 11.58 -6.39
N ASN A 63 12.21 10.63 -7.16
CA ASN A 63 11.36 10.90 -8.32
C ASN A 63 10.08 11.70 -7.97
N GLU A 64 9.49 11.49 -6.79
CA GLU A 64 8.36 12.29 -6.31
C GLU A 64 8.73 13.76 -6.03
N SER A 65 10.00 14.05 -5.78
CA SER A 65 10.51 15.41 -5.52
C SER A 65 11.14 16.08 -6.75
N LEU A 66 11.45 15.31 -7.79
CA LEU A 66 12.06 15.83 -9.00
C LEU A 66 10.99 16.44 -9.91
N CYS A 67 11.29 17.63 -10.45
CA CYS A 67 10.58 18.12 -11.63
C CYS A 67 10.96 17.23 -12.82
N PHE A 68 10.01 16.46 -13.34
CA PHE A 68 10.20 15.75 -14.60
C PHE A 68 10.62 16.73 -15.70
N LEU A 69 11.57 16.32 -16.53
CA LEU A 69 11.93 17.08 -17.73
C LEU A 69 10.68 17.33 -18.58
N PRO A 70 10.48 18.56 -19.08
CA PRO A 70 9.39 18.85 -19.99
C PRO A 70 9.41 17.86 -21.18
N PRO A 71 8.25 17.34 -21.60
CA PRO A 71 8.19 16.44 -22.75
C PRO A 71 8.72 17.16 -24.00
N GLY A 72 9.65 16.52 -24.70
CA GLY A 72 10.30 17.07 -25.91
C GLY A 72 11.77 17.44 -25.75
N GLU A 73 12.31 17.40 -24.53
CA GLU A 73 13.74 17.60 -24.29
C GLU A 73 14.58 16.38 -24.68
N GLY A 74 15.80 16.65 -25.17
CA GLY A 74 16.74 15.63 -25.64
C GLY A 74 17.37 14.81 -24.51
N ILE A 75 17.91 13.64 -24.85
CA ILE A 75 18.57 12.74 -23.89
C ILE A 75 19.83 13.35 -23.24
N ASP A 76 20.46 14.31 -23.92
CA ASP A 76 21.58 15.10 -23.43
C ASP A 76 21.21 15.96 -22.21
N VAL A 77 19.99 16.45 -22.15
CA VAL A 77 19.46 17.20 -21.00
C VAL A 77 19.25 16.26 -19.79
N TYR A 78 18.76 15.04 -20.03
CA TYR A 78 18.62 14.02 -18.99
C TYR A 78 19.96 13.58 -18.41
N GLU A 79 20.95 13.31 -19.26
CA GLU A 79 22.29 12.93 -18.81
C GLU A 79 22.96 14.04 -17.99
N THR A 80 22.76 15.29 -18.39
CA THR A 80 23.26 16.46 -17.66
C THR A 80 22.64 16.56 -16.26
N LEU A 81 21.31 16.42 -16.13
CA LEU A 81 20.63 16.45 -14.83
C LEU A 81 21.04 15.26 -13.94
N ASN A 82 21.11 14.05 -14.50
CA ASN A 82 21.50 12.85 -13.75
C ASN A 82 22.96 12.94 -13.24
N SER A 83 23.86 13.55 -14.01
CA SER A 83 25.23 13.84 -13.57
C SER A 83 25.31 14.85 -12.41
N GLY A 84 24.31 15.72 -12.27
CA GLY A 84 24.17 16.66 -11.15
C GLY A 84 23.73 15.93 -9.88
N VAL A 85 22.65 15.14 -9.97
CA VAL A 85 22.10 14.37 -8.85
C VAL A 85 23.13 13.40 -8.25
N ARG A 86 23.92 12.73 -9.10
CA ARG A 86 25.00 11.83 -8.65
C ARG A 86 26.13 12.53 -7.90
N ARG A 87 26.32 13.84 -8.08
CA ARG A 87 27.33 14.62 -7.35
C ARG A 87 26.85 15.07 -5.97
N GLU A 88 25.56 15.37 -5.83
CA GLU A 88 24.98 15.72 -4.51
C GLU A 88 24.80 14.50 -3.61
N ALA A 89 24.48 13.33 -4.18
CA ALA A 89 24.35 12.09 -3.40
C ALA A 89 25.69 11.48 -2.92
N ALA A 90 26.83 12.08 -3.27
CA ALA A 90 28.18 11.64 -2.88
C ALA A 90 28.76 12.45 -1.70
N HIS A 91 27.95 13.30 -1.08
CA HIS A 91 28.25 14.06 0.15
C HIS A 91 27.25 13.69 1.26
#